data_AF-A0A7J9DBA8-F1
#
_entry.id   AF-A0A7J9DBA8-F1
#
_cell.length_a   1.000
_cell.length_b   1.000
_cell.length_c   1.000
_cell.angle_alpha   90.00
_cell.angle_beta   90.00
_cell.angle_gamma   90.00
#
_symmetry.space_group_name_H-M   'P 1'
#
loop_
_entity.id
_entity.type
_entity.pdbx_description
1 polymer ?
#
loop_
_entity_poly.entity_id
_entity_poly.type
_entity_poly.pdbx_seq_one_letter_code
_entity_poly.pdbx_strand_id
1 'polypeptide(L)'
;MSADLSDPESYNAAIEGCKGVFHVATPVDFENNESEAVTESASTVMFNGQDVEVVDESFWTDVDFVRENLSPFMRSYMISKTLTERAALEFGTQHGLDVVTVIPSLVVGPFICPKFPGSVRSSLALVLD
;
A
#
# COMPACT_ATOMS: atom_id res chain seq x y z
N MET A 1 23.05 3.80 9.44
CA MET A 1 21.78 4.43 9.81
C MET A 1 20.70 3.38 9.66
N SER A 2 19.91 3.13 10.69
CA SER A 2 18.85 2.12 10.71
C SER A 2 17.59 2.76 11.29
N ALA A 3 16.43 2.39 10.75
CA ALA A 3 15.13 2.79 11.22
C ALA A 3 14.22 1.55 11.28
N ASP A 4 13.27 1.56 12.21
CA ASP A 4 12.28 0.53 12.43
C ASP A 4 10.88 1.16 12.31
N LEU A 5 10.01 0.56 11.51
CA LEU A 5 8.64 1.04 11.24
C LEU A 5 7.79 1.14 12.50
N SER A 6 8.11 0.35 13.52
CA SER A 6 7.38 0.34 14.79
C SER A 6 7.96 1.31 15.84
N ASP A 7 9.10 1.94 15.56
CA ASP A 7 9.76 2.90 16.45
C ASP A 7 9.84 4.29 15.79
N PRO A 8 8.91 5.20 16.12
CA PRO A 8 8.91 6.56 15.58
C PRO A 8 10.22 7.33 15.84
N GLU A 9 10.89 7.10 16.98
CA GLU A 9 12.11 7.83 17.33
C GLU A 9 13.31 7.40 16.47
N SER A 10 13.27 6.18 15.93
CA SER A 10 14.30 5.66 15.02
C SER A 10 14.43 6.45 13.72
N TYR A 11 13.38 7.22 13.35
CA TYR A 11 13.36 8.06 12.16
C TYR A 11 13.99 9.44 12.35
N ASN A 12 14.21 9.89 13.58
CA ASN A 12 14.60 11.29 13.88
C ASN A 12 15.79 11.76 13.05
N ALA A 13 16.88 10.98 13.03
CA ALA A 13 18.07 11.34 12.27
C ALA A 13 17.81 11.31 10.75
N ALA A 14 16.88 10.48 10.26
CA ALA A 14 16.62 10.27 8.83
C ALA A 14 15.76 11.39 8.24
N ILE A 15 14.91 12.00 9.06
CA ILE A 15 14.01 13.10 8.65
C ILE A 15 14.56 14.48 8.97
N GLU A 16 15.65 14.57 9.74
CA GLU A 16 16.25 15.86 10.12
C GLU A 16 16.67 16.66 8.88
N GLY A 17 16.12 17.86 8.74
CA GLY A 17 16.39 18.76 7.61
C GLY A 17 15.64 18.42 6.32
N CYS A 18 14.87 17.33 6.26
CA CYS A 18 14.03 16.97 5.11
C CYS A 18 12.91 18.01 4.90
N LYS A 19 12.58 18.25 3.63
CA LYS A 19 11.45 19.12 3.22
C LYS A 19 10.15 18.34 3.01
N GLY A 20 10.25 17.03 2.87
CA GLY A 20 9.15 16.09 2.70
C GLY A 20 9.67 14.68 2.89
N VAL A 21 8.77 13.74 3.11
CA VAL A 21 9.07 12.33 3.36
C VAL A 21 8.22 11.49 2.41
N PHE A 22 8.86 10.54 1.71
CA PHE A 22 8.17 9.53 0.91
C PHE A 22 8.15 8.22 1.69
N HIS A 23 7.00 7.88 2.26
CA HIS A 23 6.84 6.62 2.97
C HIS A 23 6.38 5.52 1.99
N VAL A 24 7.35 4.73 1.51
CA VAL A 24 7.11 3.63 0.55
C VAL A 24 7.32 2.26 1.21
N ALA A 25 7.96 2.23 2.38
CA ALA A 25 8.26 1.00 3.09
C ALA A 25 6.99 0.42 3.71
N THR A 26 6.74 -0.85 3.44
CA THR A 26 5.59 -1.57 3.95
C THR A 26 6.10 -2.79 4.71
N PRO A 27 5.65 -3.05 5.94
CA PRO A 27 5.80 -4.38 6.50
C PRO A 27 5.16 -5.37 5.51
N VAL A 28 5.83 -6.50 5.30
CA VAL A 28 5.27 -7.62 4.53
C VAL A 28 5.43 -8.83 5.40
N ASP A 29 4.35 -9.24 6.05
CA ASP A 29 4.30 -10.52 6.74
C ASP A 29 3.96 -11.62 5.73
N PHE A 30 4.90 -12.54 5.51
CA PHE A 30 4.72 -13.70 4.63
C PHE A 30 4.09 -14.90 5.38
N GLU A 31 3.83 -14.78 6.69
CA GLU A 31 3.31 -15.85 7.54
C GLU A 31 1.78 -15.81 7.75
N ASN A 32 1.04 -15.05 6.93
CA ASN A 32 -0.43 -14.90 6.96
C ASN A 32 -1.02 -14.24 8.22
N ASN A 33 -0.23 -13.60 9.08
CA ASN A 33 -0.83 -12.66 10.04
C ASN A 33 -1.23 -11.37 9.33
N GLU A 34 -2.17 -10.61 9.89
CA GLU A 34 -2.61 -9.35 9.29
C GLU A 34 -1.42 -8.38 9.20
N SER A 35 -0.76 -8.37 8.04
CA SER A 35 0.35 -7.45 7.75
C SER A 35 -0.20 -6.04 7.85
N GLU A 36 0.50 -5.14 8.52
CA GLU A 36 0.31 -3.70 8.32
C GLU A 36 1.09 -3.32 7.06
N ALA A 37 0.51 -2.55 6.14
CA ALA A 37 1.13 -2.36 4.84
C ALA A 37 1.00 -0.92 4.32
N VAL A 38 2.10 -0.15 4.34
CA VAL A 38 2.14 1.24 3.88
C VAL A 38 2.76 1.34 2.48
N THR A 39 1.88 1.27 1.48
CA THR A 39 2.09 1.77 0.11
C THR A 39 0.72 1.74 -0.51
N GLU A 40 0.13 2.88 -0.80
CA GLU A 40 -1.20 2.93 -1.39
C GLU A 40 -1.19 2.26 -2.76
N SER A 41 -2.35 1.78 -3.18
CA SER A 41 -2.50 0.79 -4.24
C SER A 41 -3.94 0.83 -4.70
N ALA A 42 -4.23 0.62 -5.99
CA ALA A 42 -5.59 0.61 -6.54
C ALA A 42 -6.55 -0.30 -5.76
N SER A 43 -6.02 -1.29 -5.04
CA SER A 43 -6.76 -2.09 -4.06
C SER A 43 -7.53 -1.30 -2.99
N THR A 44 -7.21 -0.04 -2.73
CA THR A 44 -7.86 0.79 -1.70
C THR A 44 -9.17 1.41 -2.19
N VAL A 45 -9.41 1.39 -3.51
CA VAL A 45 -10.60 1.99 -4.14
C VAL A 45 -11.44 0.99 -4.95
N MET A 46 -10.86 -0.14 -5.37
CA MET A 46 -11.47 -1.04 -6.36
C MET A 46 -12.52 -2.04 -5.82
N PHE A 47 -12.54 -2.35 -4.52
CA PHE A 47 -13.29 -3.52 -4.01
C PHE A 47 -14.42 -3.13 -3.07
N ASN A 48 -15.53 -2.66 -3.62
CA ASN A 48 -16.67 -2.16 -2.82
C ASN A 48 -18.04 -2.72 -3.24
N GLY A 49 -18.05 -3.79 -4.03
CA GLY A 49 -19.28 -4.42 -4.53
C GLY A 49 -20.03 -3.65 -5.62
N GLN A 50 -19.52 -2.49 -6.04
CA GLN A 50 -20.07 -1.72 -7.16
C GLN A 50 -19.43 -2.17 -8.47
N ASP A 51 -20.25 -2.41 -9.49
CA ASP A 51 -19.80 -2.74 -10.84
C ASP A 51 -19.73 -1.45 -11.68
N VAL A 52 -18.58 -0.79 -11.62
CA VAL A 52 -18.32 0.48 -12.32
C VAL A 52 -17.09 0.37 -13.21
N GLU A 53 -17.13 1.03 -14.37
CA GLU A 53 -16.02 1.02 -15.33
C GLU A 53 -14.87 1.96 -14.90
N VAL A 54 -15.19 3.06 -14.23
CA VAL A 54 -14.24 4.09 -13.80
C VAL A 54 -14.35 4.29 -12.30
N VAL A 55 -13.18 4.32 -11.64
CA VAL A 55 -13.03 4.56 -10.21
C VAL A 55 -12.16 5.81 -10.04
N ASP A 56 -12.49 6.65 -9.06
CA ASP A 56 -11.76 7.86 -8.69
C ASP A 56 -11.44 7.89 -7.19
N GLU A 57 -10.80 8.97 -6.71
CA GLU A 57 -10.35 9.13 -5.32
C GLU A 57 -11.50 9.26 -4.30
N SER A 58 -12.75 9.35 -4.74
CA SER A 58 -13.91 9.34 -3.84
C SER A 58 -14.33 7.93 -3.40
N PHE A 59 -13.83 6.90 -4.08
CA PHE A 59 -14.14 5.51 -3.79
C PHE A 59 -13.29 4.97 -2.65
N TRP A 60 -13.83 3.99 -1.93
CA TRP A 60 -13.13 3.23 -0.93
C TRP A 60 -13.51 1.77 -1.02
N THR A 61 -12.51 0.90 -0.88
CA THR A 61 -12.68 -0.53 -0.72
C THR A 61 -13.44 -0.83 0.57
N ASP A 62 -14.47 -1.66 0.43
CA ASP A 62 -15.23 -2.20 1.55
C ASP A 62 -14.49 -3.41 2.11
N VAL A 63 -13.95 -3.23 3.31
CA VAL A 63 -13.17 -4.26 4.03
C VAL A 63 -14.00 -5.51 4.28
N ASP A 64 -15.29 -5.39 4.57
CA ASP A 64 -16.16 -6.54 4.85
C ASP A 64 -16.50 -7.28 3.55
N PHE A 65 -16.73 -6.55 2.45
CA PHE A 65 -16.83 -7.14 1.12
C PHE A 65 -15.56 -7.95 0.78
N VAL A 66 -14.37 -7.42 1.04
CA VAL A 66 -13.10 -8.11 0.82
C VAL A 66 -12.97 -9.37 1.70
N ARG A 67 -13.39 -9.30 2.97
CA ARG A 67 -13.39 -10.46 3.89
C ARG A 67 -14.31 -11.57 3.43
N GLU A 68 -15.42 -11.25 2.81
CA GLU A 68 -16.41 -12.24 2.39
C GLU A 68 -16.10 -12.84 1.01
N ASN A 69 -15.57 -12.03 0.08
CA ASN A 69 -15.57 -12.39 -1.35
C ASN A 69 -14.19 -12.69 -1.95
N LEU A 70 -13.08 -12.34 -1.26
CA LEU A 70 -11.73 -12.53 -1.81
C LEU A 70 -10.96 -13.68 -1.15
N SER A 71 -10.08 -14.27 -1.97
CA SER A 71 -9.16 -15.34 -1.54
C SER A 71 -8.30 -14.89 -0.36
N PRO A 72 -7.89 -15.81 0.55
CA PRO A 72 -7.10 -15.46 1.74
C PRO A 72 -5.83 -14.67 1.42
N PHE A 73 -5.13 -15.01 0.34
CA PHE A 73 -3.90 -14.34 -0.07
C PHE A 73 -4.11 -12.87 -0.46
N MET A 74 -5.19 -12.57 -1.18
CA MET A 74 -5.50 -11.19 -1.59
C MET A 74 -6.11 -10.38 -0.45
N ARG A 75 -6.86 -11.04 0.44
CA ARG A 75 -7.57 -10.40 1.55
C ARG A 75 -6.67 -9.57 2.44
N SER A 76 -5.62 -10.19 3.02
CA SER A 76 -4.75 -9.52 3.99
C SER A 76 -4.08 -8.28 3.39
N TYR A 77 -3.61 -8.38 2.14
CA TYR A 77 -3.03 -7.25 1.43
C TYR A 77 -4.04 -6.09 1.25
N MET A 78 -5.22 -6.37 0.70
CA MET A 78 -6.20 -5.33 0.37
C MET A 78 -6.77 -4.64 1.61
N ILE A 79 -7.10 -5.42 2.65
CA ILE A 79 -7.57 -4.87 3.93
C ILE A 79 -6.51 -3.96 4.53
N SER A 80 -5.28 -4.46 4.61
CA SER A 80 -4.17 -3.73 5.18
C SER A 80 -3.93 -2.39 4.48
N LYS A 81 -3.81 -2.39 3.15
CA LYS A 81 -3.63 -1.16 2.38
C LYS A 81 -4.75 -0.15 2.65
N THR A 82 -6.00 -0.63 2.68
CA THR A 82 -7.18 0.22 2.90
C THR A 82 -7.19 0.83 4.30
N LEU A 83 -6.91 0.04 5.34
CA LEU A 83 -6.90 0.53 6.72
C LEU A 83 -5.72 1.47 6.98
N THR A 84 -4.55 1.15 6.44
CA THR A 84 -3.36 1.99 6.59
C THR A 84 -3.50 3.34 5.90
N GLU A 85 -4.06 3.40 4.68
CA GLU A 85 -4.32 4.67 3.99
C GLU A 85 -5.29 5.56 4.79
N ARG A 86 -6.40 4.98 5.26
CA ARG A 86 -7.38 5.70 6.09
C ARG A 86 -6.74 6.24 7.37
N ALA A 87 -5.93 5.42 8.05
CA ALA A 87 -5.25 5.82 9.27
C ALA A 87 -4.21 6.93 9.02
N ALA A 88 -3.45 6.85 7.92
CA ALA A 88 -2.47 7.88 7.55
C ALA A 88 -3.13 9.23 7.26
N LEU A 89 -4.24 9.24 6.50
CA LEU A 89 -5.03 10.44 6.20
C LEU A 89 -5.67 11.05 7.46
N GLU A 90 -6.24 10.21 8.31
CA GLU A 90 -6.84 10.64 9.58
C GLU A 90 -5.77 11.22 10.52
N PHE A 91 -4.65 10.51 10.70
CA PHE A 91 -3.53 10.98 11.50
C PHE A 91 -2.98 12.32 10.98
N GLY A 92 -2.79 12.44 9.67
CA GLY A 92 -2.33 13.67 9.04
C GLY A 92 -3.25 14.85 9.37
N THR A 93 -4.56 14.64 9.22
CA THR A 93 -5.58 15.63 9.55
C THR A 93 -5.54 16.02 11.03
N GLN A 94 -5.46 15.05 11.94
CA GLN A 94 -5.45 15.27 13.39
C GLN A 94 -4.20 16.01 13.87
N HIS A 95 -3.06 15.80 13.21
CA HIS A 95 -1.77 16.35 13.61
C HIS A 95 -1.31 17.53 12.74
N GLY A 96 -2.14 18.00 11.80
CA GLY A 96 -1.82 19.14 10.94
C GLY A 96 -0.69 18.86 9.95
N LEU A 97 -0.53 17.61 9.51
CA LEU A 97 0.42 17.22 8.48
C LEU A 97 -0.26 17.29 7.11
N ASP A 98 0.47 17.78 6.12
CA ASP A 98 0.06 17.74 4.71
C ASP A 98 0.39 16.34 4.14
N VAL A 99 -0.59 15.43 4.24
CA VAL A 99 -0.45 14.05 3.77
C VAL A 99 -1.13 13.91 2.42
N VAL A 100 -0.37 13.43 1.44
CA VAL A 100 -0.86 13.12 0.10
C VAL A 100 -0.63 11.65 -0.17
N THR A 101 -1.68 11.01 -0.69
CA THR A 101 -1.68 9.59 -1.04
C THR A 101 -1.54 9.42 -2.54
N VAL A 102 -0.85 8.36 -2.98
CA VAL A 102 -0.68 8.03 -4.41
C VAL A 102 -1.13 6.61 -4.62
N ILE A 103 -2.13 6.40 -5.47
CA ILE A 103 -2.77 5.11 -5.72
C ILE A 103 -2.24 4.49 -7.04
N PRO A 104 -1.09 3.80 -7.04
CA PRO A 104 -0.61 3.07 -8.20
C PRO A 104 -1.49 1.86 -8.51
N SER A 105 -1.59 1.54 -9.79
CA SER A 105 -2.11 0.26 -10.28
C SER A 105 -0.98 -0.79 -10.35
N LEU A 106 -1.06 -1.73 -11.29
CA LEU A 106 0.02 -2.70 -11.52
C LEU A 106 1.25 -1.99 -12.14
N VAL A 107 2.32 -1.86 -11.35
CA VAL A 107 3.56 -1.22 -11.80
C VAL A 107 4.36 -2.16 -12.70
N VAL A 108 4.58 -1.74 -13.96
CA VAL A 108 5.36 -2.49 -14.96
C VAL A 108 6.43 -1.59 -15.57
N GLY A 109 7.65 -2.10 -15.70
CA GLY A 109 8.74 -1.37 -16.34
C GLY A 109 10.13 -1.89 -15.97
N PRO A 110 11.19 -1.22 -16.44
CA PRO A 110 12.56 -1.47 -16.00
C PRO A 110 12.69 -1.30 -14.49
N PHE A 111 13.53 -2.13 -13.87
CA PHE A 111 13.76 -2.08 -12.42
C PHE A 111 15.26 -2.12 -12.13
N ILE A 112 15.66 -1.41 -11.07
CA ILE A 112 17.04 -1.37 -10.58
C ILE A 112 17.30 -2.34 -9.42
N CYS A 113 16.23 -2.95 -8.89
CA CYS A 113 16.30 -3.87 -7.76
C CYS A 113 17.02 -5.17 -8.15
N PRO A 114 17.81 -5.76 -7.24
CA PRO A 114 18.55 -7.00 -7.54
C PRO A 114 17.63 -8.23 -7.67
N LYS A 115 16.39 -8.14 -7.17
CA LYS A 115 15.37 -9.18 -7.30
C LYS A 115 14.33 -8.72 -8.31
N PHE A 116 13.86 -9.66 -9.13
CA PHE A 116 12.80 -9.44 -10.10
C PHE A 116 11.50 -9.05 -9.37
N PRO A 117 10.97 -7.82 -9.55
CA PRO A 117 9.73 -7.39 -8.91
C PRO A 117 8.55 -8.27 -9.30
N GLY A 118 7.71 -8.61 -8.31
CA GLY A 118 6.56 -9.49 -8.51
C GLY A 118 5.57 -8.99 -9.56
N SER A 119 5.25 -7.70 -9.57
CA SER A 119 4.34 -7.09 -10.55
C SER A 119 4.85 -7.24 -12.00
N VAL A 120 6.14 -6.97 -12.22
CA VAL A 120 6.77 -7.10 -13.53
C VAL A 120 6.79 -8.56 -13.96
N ARG A 121 7.14 -9.49 -13.06
CA ARG A 121 7.13 -10.93 -13.35
C ARG A 121 5.74 -11.41 -13.76
N SER A 122 4.71 -11.06 -12.98
CA SER A 122 3.33 -11.44 -13.28
C SER A 122 2.85 -10.86 -14.61
N SER A 123 3.19 -9.60 -14.91
CA SER A 123 2.81 -8.95 -16.18
C SER A 123 3.46 -9.57 -17.42
N LEU A 124 4.66 -10.13 -17.26
CA LEU A 124 5.44 -10.75 -18.34
C LEU A 124 5.34 -12.28 -18.33
N ALA A 125 4.44 -12.87 -17.53
CA ALA A 125 4.37 -14.32 -17.35
C ALA A 125 4.21 -15.07 -18.68
N LEU A 126 3.41 -14.52 -19.61
CA LEU A 126 3.15 -15.14 -20.91
C LEU A 126 4.33 -15.14 -21.89
N VAL A 127 5.39 -14.36 -21.61
CA VAL A 127 6.58 -14.26 -22.49
C VAL A 127 7.86 -14.76 -21.81
N LEU A 128 7.79 -15.09 -20.52
CA LEU A 128 8.93 -15.57 -19.72
C LEU A 128 8.93 -17.09 -19.51
N ASP A 129 7.97 -17.81 -20.10
CA ASP A 129 7.90 -19.28 -20.12
C ASP A 129 8.87 -19.90 -21.14
#